data_AF-A0A3D9EV04-F1
#
_entry.id   AF-A0A3D9EV04-F1
#
_cell.length_a   1.000
_cell.length_b   1.000
_cell.length_c   1.000
_cell.angle_alpha   90.00
_cell.angle_beta   90.00
_cell.angle_gamma   90.00
#
_symmetry.space_group_name_H-M   'P 1'
#
loop_
_entity.id
_entity.type
_entity.pdbx_description
1 polymer ?
#
loop_
_entity_poly.entity_id
_entity_poly.type
_entity_poly.pdbx_seq_one_letter_code
_entity_poly.pdbx_strand_id
1 'polypeptide(L)'
;MQRIKHYQPPTTEDLAQLKAQLKAAGMKATGDELADLAGLSDGRQWRKYTGGAQPRELSAQMLFFIAARLTLPAEQLETVYAKMREIGATLEMDT
;
A
#
# COMPACT_ATOMS: atom_id res chain seq x y z
N MET A 1 -9.10 -18.96 -10.71
CA MET A 1 -8.79 -17.70 -10.01
C MET A 1 -10.09 -16.94 -9.76
N GLN A 2 -10.25 -16.35 -8.58
CA GLN A 2 -11.36 -15.42 -8.33
C GLN A 2 -11.00 -14.03 -8.90
N ARG A 3 -11.99 -13.30 -9.42
CA ARG A 3 -11.81 -11.96 -10.00
C ARG A 3 -12.71 -10.95 -9.30
N ILE A 4 -12.16 -9.79 -8.96
CA ILE A 4 -12.93 -8.65 -8.45
C ILE A 4 -13.83 -8.13 -9.57
N LYS A 5 -15.15 -8.23 -9.41
CA LYS A 5 -16.13 -7.74 -10.39
C LYS A 5 -16.55 -6.29 -10.13
N HIS A 6 -16.62 -5.91 -8.86
CA HIS A 6 -16.97 -4.58 -8.41
C HIS A 6 -15.98 -4.17 -7.34
N TYR A 7 -15.31 -3.04 -7.56
CA TYR A 7 -14.36 -2.46 -6.63
C TYR A 7 -14.88 -1.11 -6.17
N GLN A 8 -14.96 -0.93 -4.86
CA GLN A 8 -15.19 0.36 -4.23
C GLN A 8 -13.91 0.69 -3.44
N PRO A 9 -13.27 1.85 -3.71
CA PRO A 9 -12.06 2.23 -3.01
C PRO A 9 -12.36 2.57 -1.54
N PRO A 10 -11.37 2.42 -0.64
CA PRO A 10 -11.49 2.92 0.72
C PRO A 10 -11.66 4.44 0.71
N THR A 11 -12.48 4.94 1.64
CA THR A 11 -12.68 6.36 1.86
C THR A 11 -11.47 6.98 2.56
N THR A 12 -11.40 8.32 2.60
CA THR A 12 -10.36 9.00 3.39
C THR A 12 -10.45 8.68 4.88
N GLU A 13 -11.64 8.40 5.39
CA GLU A 13 -11.87 7.97 6.77
C GLU A 13 -11.29 6.57 7.02
N ASP A 14 -11.52 5.62 6.11
CA ASP A 14 -10.93 4.27 6.19
C ASP A 14 -9.39 4.35 6.23
N LEU A 15 -8.79 5.24 5.44
CA LEU A 15 -7.34 5.45 5.44
C LEU A 15 -6.83 6.12 6.72
N ALA A 16 -7.63 7.02 7.31
CA ALA A 16 -7.31 7.60 8.62
C ALA A 16 -7.38 6.54 9.73
N GLN A 17 -8.36 5.64 9.67
CA GLN A 17 -8.47 4.51 10.59
C GLN A 17 -7.31 3.53 10.44
N LEU A 18 -6.93 3.18 9.20
CA LEU A 18 -5.73 2.36 8.94
C LEU A 18 -4.48 2.99 9.59
N LYS A 19 -4.25 4.29 9.38
CA LYS A 19 -3.14 5.01 10.00
C LYS A 19 -3.18 4.91 11.54
N ALA A 20 -4.36 5.05 12.14
CA ALA A 20 -4.52 4.94 13.58
C ALA A 20 -4.22 3.52 14.10
N GLN A 21 -4.66 2.48 13.37
CA GLN A 21 -4.38 1.08 13.70
C GLN A 21 -2.88 0.77 13.63
N LEU A 22 -2.20 1.21 12.57
CA LEU A 22 -0.75 1.03 12.43
C LEU A 22 0.02 1.73 13.56
N LYS A 23 -0.42 2.93 13.94
CA LYS A 23 0.14 3.64 15.11
C LYS A 23 -0.07 2.87 16.40
N ALA A 24 -1.27 2.32 16.62
CA ALA A 24 -1.57 1.50 17.80
C ALA A 24 -0.74 0.20 17.83
N ALA A 25 -0.38 -0.35 16.67
CA ALA A 25 0.51 -1.49 16.52
C ALA A 25 2.00 -1.16 16.69
N GLY A 26 2.35 0.09 17.02
CA GLY A 26 3.72 0.52 17.31
C GLY A 26 4.51 1.06 16.11
N MET A 27 3.89 1.20 14.93
CA MET A 27 4.51 1.89 13.80
C MET A 27 4.45 3.41 13.99
N LYS A 28 5.38 4.19 13.41
CA LYS A 28 5.30 5.66 13.51
C LYS A 28 4.10 6.19 12.70
N ALA A 29 3.72 5.46 11.65
CA ALA A 29 2.62 5.75 10.74
C ALA A 29 2.71 7.18 10.17
N THR A 30 3.92 7.61 9.82
CA THR A 30 4.15 8.93 9.20
C THR A 30 3.61 8.95 7.77
N GLY A 31 3.52 10.14 7.17
CA GLY A 31 3.13 10.25 5.76
C GLY A 31 4.08 9.49 4.83
N ASP A 32 5.39 9.53 5.13
CA ASP A 32 6.41 8.83 4.35
C ASP A 32 6.33 7.32 4.54
N GLU A 33 6.16 6.82 5.78
CA GLU A 33 5.99 5.37 6.00
C GLU A 33 4.73 4.82 5.32
N LEU A 34 3.64 5.60 5.27
CA LEU A 34 2.42 5.21 4.55
C LEU A 34 2.62 5.29 3.03
N ALA A 35 3.45 6.21 2.55
CA ALA A 35 3.85 6.27 1.15
C ALA A 35 4.68 5.05 0.77
N ASP A 36 5.68 4.71 1.58
CA ASP A 36 6.53 3.53 1.41
C ASP A 36 5.67 2.27 1.37
N LEU A 37 4.77 2.09 2.34
CA LEU A 37 3.83 0.98 2.39
C LEU A 37 3.03 0.85 1.08
N ALA A 38 2.58 1.97 0.55
CA ALA A 38 1.78 2.04 -0.67
C ALA A 38 2.58 2.02 -1.99
N GLY A 39 3.91 1.98 -1.93
CA GLY A 39 4.78 2.01 -3.11
C GLY A 39 4.84 3.38 -3.79
N LEU A 40 4.73 4.45 -3.01
CA LEU A 40 4.83 5.84 -3.46
C LEU A 40 6.19 6.43 -3.07
N SER A 41 6.60 7.48 -3.76
CA SER A 41 7.93 8.10 -3.57
C SER A 41 8.08 8.87 -2.26
N ASP A 42 6.99 9.45 -1.72
CA ASP A 42 7.02 10.28 -0.52
C ASP A 42 5.62 10.51 0.08
N GLY A 43 5.56 11.05 1.29
CA GLY A 43 4.33 11.38 1.99
C GLY A 43 3.49 12.50 1.35
N ARG A 44 4.04 13.27 0.40
CA ARG A 44 3.26 14.23 -0.40
C ARG A 44 2.40 13.49 -1.42
N GLN A 45 2.89 12.38 -1.99
CA GLN A 45 2.07 11.50 -2.82
C GLN A 45 0.95 10.86 -2.01
N TRP A 46 1.25 10.36 -0.80
CA TRP A 46 0.23 9.78 0.08
C TRP A 46 -0.88 10.78 0.45
N ARG A 47 -0.52 12.05 0.71
CA ARG A 47 -1.49 13.11 1.01
C ARG A 47 -2.51 13.35 -0.10
N LYS A 48 -2.23 12.98 -1.35
CA LYS A 48 -3.20 13.09 -2.44
C LYS A 48 -4.39 12.14 -2.27
N TYR A 49 -4.25 11.07 -1.49
CA TYR A 49 -5.31 10.09 -1.22
C TYR A 49 -6.03 10.34 0.11
N THR A 50 -5.43 11.12 1.01
CA THR A 50 -5.93 11.31 2.38
C THR A 50 -6.38 12.73 2.69
N GLY A 51 -6.09 13.71 1.82
CA GLY A 51 -6.43 15.11 2.07
C GLY A 51 -6.81 15.90 0.82
N GLY A 52 -7.16 17.17 1.02
CA GLY A 52 -7.67 18.07 -0.01
C GLY A 52 -9.18 17.98 -0.23
N ALA A 53 -9.73 18.91 -1.02
CA ALA A 53 -11.17 18.95 -1.31
C ALA A 53 -11.64 17.81 -2.23
N GLN A 54 -10.72 17.24 -3.04
CA GLN A 54 -10.97 16.07 -3.89
C GLN A 54 -9.77 15.10 -3.79
N PRO A 55 -9.77 14.23 -2.77
CA PRO A 55 -8.77 13.17 -2.64
C PRO A 55 -8.85 12.20 -3.82
N ARG A 56 -7.71 11.65 -4.22
CA ARG A 56 -7.63 10.57 -5.19
C ARG A 56 -8.15 9.27 -4.58
N GLU A 57 -8.81 8.48 -5.39
CA GLU A 57 -9.16 7.11 -5.03
C GLU A 57 -7.97 6.18 -5.18
N LEU A 58 -7.83 5.22 -4.27
CA LEU A 58 -6.87 4.13 -4.41
C LEU A 58 -7.32 3.19 -5.53
N SER A 59 -6.38 2.77 -6.37
CA SER A 59 -6.66 1.66 -7.29
C SER A 59 -6.69 0.33 -6.53
N ALA A 60 -7.42 -0.65 -7.05
CA ALA A 60 -7.45 -2.00 -6.47
C ALA A 60 -6.06 -2.63 -6.41
N GLN A 61 -5.19 -2.32 -7.37
CA GLN A 61 -3.80 -2.80 -7.42
C GLN A 61 -2.95 -2.19 -6.30
N MET A 62 -3.11 -0.88 -6.05
CA MET A 62 -2.40 -0.21 -4.96
C MET A 62 -2.89 -0.70 -3.60
N LEU A 63 -4.21 -0.88 -3.43
CA LEU A 63 -4.75 -1.47 -2.21
C LEU A 63 -4.29 -2.92 -2.01
N PHE A 64 -4.23 -3.72 -3.07
CA PHE A 64 -3.67 -5.08 -3.03
C PHE A 64 -2.23 -5.06 -2.54
N PHE A 65 -1.41 -4.13 -3.04
CA PHE A 65 -0.02 -4.02 -2.63
C PHE A 65 0.16 -3.64 -1.16
N ILE A 66 -0.63 -2.67 -0.67
CA ILE A 66 -0.71 -2.31 0.75
C ILE A 66 -1.10 -3.53 1.57
N ALA A 67 -2.18 -4.21 1.20
CA ALA A 67 -2.70 -5.37 1.93
C ALA A 67 -1.68 -6.52 1.96
N ALA A 68 -1.02 -6.80 0.84
CA ALA A 68 0.02 -7.83 0.75
C ALA A 68 1.16 -7.56 1.75
N ARG A 69 1.65 -6.31 1.82
CA ARG A 69 2.74 -5.93 2.74
C ARG A 69 2.34 -5.93 4.21
N LEU A 70 1.07 -5.70 4.53
CA LEU A 70 0.56 -5.76 5.90
C LEU A 70 0.24 -7.18 6.39
N THR A 71 0.06 -8.13 5.48
CA THR A 71 -0.45 -9.48 5.80
C THR A 71 0.57 -10.58 5.56
N LEU A 72 1.42 -10.46 4.54
CA LEU A 72 2.42 -11.46 4.21
C LEU A 72 3.65 -11.32 5.13
N PRO A 73 4.14 -12.42 5.71
CA PRO A 73 5.48 -12.45 6.29
C PRO A 73 6.54 -12.13 5.22
N ALA A 74 7.70 -11.62 5.66
CA ALA A 74 8.79 -11.23 4.77
C ALA A 74 9.17 -12.33 3.76
N GLU A 75 9.26 -13.59 4.20
CA GLU A 75 9.57 -14.74 3.35
C GLU A 75 8.54 -14.97 2.23
N GLN A 76 7.26 -14.73 2.51
CA GLN A 76 6.20 -14.86 1.51
C GLN A 76 6.21 -13.68 0.53
N LEU A 77 6.52 -12.48 1.01
CA LEU A 77 6.67 -11.30 0.16
C LEU A 77 7.87 -11.45 -0.80
N GLU A 78 8.98 -12.03 -0.33
CA GLU A 78 10.13 -12.36 -1.18
C GLU A 78 9.77 -13.37 -2.28
N THR A 79 8.89 -14.34 -1.98
CA THR A 79 8.39 -15.26 -3.01
C THR A 79 7.61 -14.52 -4.11
N VAL A 80 6.83 -13.49 -3.74
CA VAL A 80 6.14 -12.63 -4.72
C VAL A 80 7.17 -11.86 -5.57
N TYR A 81 8.19 -11.27 -4.95
CA TYR A 81 9.24 -10.55 -5.69
C TYR A 81 10.06 -11.47 -6.60
N ALA A 82 10.36 -12.70 -6.17
CA ALA A 82 10.99 -13.71 -7.01
C ALA A 82 10.09 -14.05 -8.23
N LYS A 83 8.79 -14.23 -8.02
CA LYS A 83 7.84 -14.45 -9.11
C LYS A 83 7.78 -13.26 -10.07
N MET A 84 7.83 -12.03 -9.56
CA MET A 84 7.91 -10.83 -10.41
C MET A 84 9.16 -10.84 -11.29
N ARG A 85 10.32 -11.24 -10.74
CA ARG A 85 11.57 -11.40 -11.51
C ARG A 85 11.45 -12.50 -12.57
N GLU A 86 10.84 -13.64 -12.24
CA GLU A 86 10.58 -14.72 -13.21
C GLU A 86 9.67 -14.27 -14.37
N ILE A 87 8.71 -13.39 -14.10
CA ILE A 87 7.82 -12.81 -15.13
C ILE A 87 8.57 -11.77 -16.00
N GLY A 88 9.77 -11.35 -15.59
CA GLY A 88 10.64 -10.45 -16.34
C GLY A 88 10.84 -9.07 -15.72
N ALA A 89 10.40 -8.84 -14.48
CA ALA A 89 10.65 -7.58 -13.79
C ALA A 89 12.11 -7.48 -13.29
N THR A 90 12.74 -6.32 -13.45
CA THR A 90 13.94 -5.94 -12.71
C THR A 90 13.52 -5.16 -11.48
N LEU A 91 13.95 -5.60 -10.29
CA LEU A 91 13.62 -4.97 -9.02
C LEU A 91 14.91 -4.46 -8.37
N GLU A 92 14.96 -3.15 -8.14
CA GLU A 92 15.93 -2.49 -7.27
C GLU A 92 15.19 -2.12 -5.97
N MET A 93 15.76 -2.48 -4.83
CA MET A 93 15.17 -2.22 -3.52
C MET A 93 16.07 -1.27 -2.76
N ASP A 94 15.49 -0.30 -2.06
CA ASP A 94 16.24 0.54 -1.13
C ASP A 94 16.75 -0.32 0.03
N THR A 95 18.07 -0.25 0.30
CA THR A 95 18.74 -0.91 1.44
C THR A 95 18.62 -0.12 2.72
#